data_AF-X0SDD8-F1
#
_entry.id   AF-X0SDD8-F1
#
_cell.length_a   1.000
_cell.length_b   1.000
_cell.length_c   1.000
_cell.angle_alpha   90.00
_cell.angle_beta   90.00
_cell.angle_gamma   90.00
#
_symmetry.space_group_name_H-M   'P 1'
#
loop_
_entity.id
_entity.type
_entity.pdbx_description
1 polymer ?
#
loop_
_entity_poly.entity_id
_entity_poly.type
_entity_poly.pdbx_seq_one_letter_code
_entity_poly.pdbx_strand_id
1 'polypeptide(L)' 'MAGREKFEILALAHLDAVYRAAYALSGRSHEAEELSQTTFTKALERFDSFAEGTNCRAWLLRILRNTWFDRLRHRKV' A
#
# COMPACT_ATOMS: atom_id res chain seq x y z
N MET A 1 20.83 -4.34 -4.55
CA MET A 1 20.21 -4.94 -3.34
C MET A 1 20.00 -3.91 -2.23
N ALA A 2 21.00 -3.12 -1.82
CA ALA A 2 20.89 -2.17 -0.69
C ALA A 2 19.77 -1.11 -0.75
N GLY A 3 19.36 -0.66 -1.95
CA GLY A 3 18.29 0.33 -2.09
C GLY A 3 16.90 -0.23 -1.74
N ARG A 4 16.67 -1.50 -2.05
CA ARG A 4 15.38 -2.19 -1.82
C ARG A 4 15.16 -2.47 -0.34
N GLU A 5 16.19 -2.91 0.38
CA GLU A 5 16.14 -3.14 1.82
C GLU A 5 15.85 -1.85 2.61
N LYS A 6 16.50 -0.74 2.23
CA LYS A 6 16.21 0.58 2.84
C LYS A 6 14.76 1.01 2.61
N PHE A 7 14.26 0.80 1.41
CA PHE A 7 12.86 1.09 1.08
C PHE A 7 11.89 0.19 1.84
N GLU A 8 12.19 -1.10 1.99
CA GLU A 8 11.36 -2.03 2.77
C GLU A 8 11.19 -1.53 4.20
N ILE A 9 12.28 -1.12 4.86
CA ILE A 9 12.25 -0.54 6.20
C ILE A 9 11.41 0.75 6.21
N LEU A 10 11.63 1.66 5.25
CA LEU A 10 10.90 2.92 5.13
C LEU A 10 9.39 2.68 4.92
N ALA A 11 9.03 1.73 4.08
CA ALA A 11 7.65 1.39 3.78
C ALA A 11 6.96 0.75 5.00
N LEU A 12 7.63 -0.21 5.66
CA LEU A 12 7.10 -0.89 6.84
C LEU A 12 6.90 0.06 8.03
N ALA A 13 7.66 1.14 8.14
CA ALA A 13 7.41 2.20 9.12
C ALA A 13 6.01 2.86 8.97
N HIS A 14 5.35 2.67 7.83
CA HIS A 14 4.01 3.18 7.56
C HIS A 14 2.91 2.09 7.61
N LEU A 15 3.21 0.88 8.08
CA LEU A 15 2.27 -0.24 8.16
C LEU A 15 0.96 0.13 8.88
N ASP A 16 1.03 0.74 10.07
CA ASP A 16 -0.16 1.15 10.84
C ASP A 16 -0.99 2.20 10.08
N ALA A 17 -0.33 3.18 9.44
CA ALA A 17 -1.03 4.20 8.66
C ALA A 17 -1.75 3.61 7.43
N VAL A 18 -1.11 2.65 6.75
CA VAL A 18 -1.70 1.93 5.61
C VAL A 18 -2.89 1.08 6.09
N TYR A 19 -2.72 0.34 7.19
CA TYR A 19 -3.78 -0.50 7.75
C TYR A 19 -5.01 0.32 8.19
N ARG A 20 -4.80 1.43 8.92
CA ARG A 20 -5.90 2.32 9.32
C ARG A 20 -6.64 2.90 8.12
N ALA A 21 -5.91 3.28 7.06
CA ALA A 21 -6.52 3.75 5.82
C ALA A 21 -7.30 2.64 5.11
N ALA A 22 -6.76 1.42 5.09
CA ALA A 22 -7.44 0.24 4.53
C ALA A 22 -8.74 -0.04 5.27
N TYR A 23 -8.71 -0.01 6.61
CA TYR A 23 -9.87 -0.21 7.46
C TYR A 23 -10.93 0.89 7.26
N ALA A 24 -10.51 2.15 7.15
CA ALA A 24 -11.42 3.25 6.87
C ALA A 24 -12.13 3.11 5.50
N LEU A 25 -11.50 2.47 4.52
CA LEU A 25 -12.11 2.20 3.21
C LEU A 25 -13.02 0.96 3.21
N SER A 26 -12.61 -0.11 3.88
CA SER A 26 -13.27 -1.42 3.79
C SER A 26 -14.31 -1.69 4.87
N GLY A 27 -14.20 -1.01 6.03
CA GLY A 27 -15.04 -1.22 7.22
C GLY A 27 -14.89 -2.59 7.89
N ARG A 28 -13.95 -3.43 7.43
CA ARG A 28 -13.80 -4.84 7.87
C ARG A 28 -12.32 -5.15 8.09
N SER A 29 -11.99 -5.76 9.23
CA SER A 29 -10.60 -6.08 9.60
C SER A 29 -9.90 -6.99 8.59
N HIS A 30 -10.59 -8.05 8.15
CA HIS A 30 -10.05 -9.01 7.18
C HIS A 30 -9.71 -8.35 5.84
N GLU A 31 -10.60 -7.50 5.32
CA GLU A 31 -10.37 -6.79 4.06
C GLU A 31 -9.29 -5.72 4.21
N ALA A 32 -9.20 -5.08 5.37
CA ALA A 32 -8.15 -4.12 5.66
C ALA A 32 -6.77 -4.78 5.67
N GLU A 33 -6.67 -5.96 6.27
CA GLU A 33 -5.45 -6.78 6.29
C GLU A 33 -5.04 -7.17 4.88
N GLU A 34 -5.95 -7.75 4.10
CA GLU A 34 -5.69 -8.19 2.73
C GLU A 34 -5.32 -7.02 1.79
N LEU A 35 -6.02 -5.89 1.92
CA LEU A 35 -5.72 -4.67 1.16
C LEU A 35 -4.36 -4.09 1.53
N SER A 36 -4.00 -4.13 2.81
CA SER A 36 -2.69 -3.66 3.29
C SER A 36 -1.56 -4.54 2.75
N GLN A 37 -1.71 -5.87 2.86
CA GLN A 37 -0.76 -6.83 2.30
C GLN A 37 -0.58 -6.60 0.80
N THR A 38 -1.68 -6.53 0.04
CA THR A 38 -1.64 -6.28 -1.41
C THR A 38 -0.94 -4.96 -1.73
N THR A 39 -1.15 -3.91 -0.92
CA THR A 39 -0.50 -2.62 -1.08
C THR A 39 1.01 -2.75 -0.95
N PHE A 40 1.50 -3.46 0.07
CA PHE A 40 2.93 -3.67 0.27
C PHE A 40 3.56 -4.55 -0.80
N THR A 41 2.90 -5.63 -1.24
CA THR A 41 3.35 -6.43 -2.39
C THR A 41 3.52 -5.55 -3.63
N LYS A 42 2.50 -4.77 -3.97
CA LYS A 42 2.51 -3.84 -5.10
C LYS A 42 3.53 -2.73 -4.97
N ALA A 43 3.84 -2.29 -3.75
CA ALA A 43 4.85 -1.30 -3.46
C ALA A 43 6.26 -1.86 -3.72
N LEU A 44 6.52 -3.10 -3.29
CA LEU A 44 7.80 -3.79 -3.54
C LEU A 44 8.01 -4.08 -5.03
N GLU A 45 6.96 -4.48 -5.75
CA GLU A 45 7.00 -4.65 -7.21
C GLU A 45 7.28 -3.34 -7.94
N ARG A 46 6.80 -2.21 -7.41
CA ARG A 46 6.95 -0.87 -8.00
C ARG A 46 8.10 -0.08 -7.40
N PHE A 47 8.99 -0.72 -6.64
CA PHE A 47 10.09 -0.06 -5.95
C PHE A 47 10.91 0.83 -6.91
N ASP A 48 11.18 0.36 -8.14
CA ASP A 48 11.96 1.12 -9.12
C ASP A 48 11.27 2.43 -9.58
N SER A 49 9.97 2.59 -9.32
CA SER A 49 9.21 3.82 -9.60
C SER A 49 9.13 4.77 -8.40
N PHE A 50 9.64 4.37 -7.24
CA PHE A 50 9.69 5.21 -6.05
C PHE A 50 10.89 6.15 -6.13
N ALA A 51 10.62 7.45 -6.07
CA ALA A 51 11.67 8.46 -5.99
C ALA A 51 12.07 8.69 -4.53
N GLU A 52 13.33 8.39 -4.18
CA GLU A 52 13.89 8.66 -2.86
C GLU A 52 13.79 10.16 -2.51
N GLY A 53 13.53 10.48 -1.24
CA GLY A 53 13.28 11.85 -0.79
C GLY A 53 11.84 12.35 -0.97
N THR A 54 10.97 11.59 -1.66
CA THR A 54 9.53 11.87 -1.71
C THR A 54 8.78 11.27 -0.52
N ASN A 55 7.53 11.68 -0.32
CA ASN A 55 6.70 11.21 0.80
C ASN A 55 6.24 9.75 0.57
N CYS A 56 6.97 8.80 1.17
CA CYS A 56 6.68 7.36 1.09
C CYS A 56 5.24 7.04 1.53
N ARG A 57 4.77 7.62 2.64
CA ARG A 57 3.39 7.44 3.12
C ARG A 57 2.37 7.84 2.05
N ALA A 58 2.51 9.01 1.45
CA ALA A 58 1.57 9.47 0.42
C ALA A 58 1.58 8.55 -0.82
N TRP A 59 2.75 8.06 -1.21
CA TRP A 59 2.90 7.12 -2.31
C TRP A 59 2.25 5.75 -2.01
N LEU A 60 2.45 5.20 -0.80
CA LEU A 60 1.77 3.97 -0.35
C LEU A 60 0.24 4.13 -0.33
N LEU A 61 -0.25 5.26 0.19
CA LEU A 61 -1.69 5.54 0.22
C LEU A 61 -2.29 5.68 -1.20
N ARG A 62 -1.51 6.16 -2.18
CA ARG A 62 -1.93 6.16 -3.59
C ARG A 62 -2.08 4.72 -4.12
N ILE A 63 -1.13 3.83 -3.85
CA ILE A 63 -1.20 2.42 -4.26
C ILE A 63 -2.41 1.73 -3.61
N LEU A 64 -2.63 1.96 -2.32
CA LEU A 64 -3.76 1.42 -1.57
C LEU A 64 -5.10 1.85 -2.18
N ARG A 65 -5.25 3.15 -2.44
CA ARG A 65 -6.51 3.70 -2.98
C ARG A 65 -6.80 3.21 -4.40
N ASN A 66 -5.77 3.11 -5.24
CA ASN A 66 -5.89 2.52 -6.58
C ASN A 66 -6.30 1.05 -6.49
N THR A 67 -5.65 0.27 -5.62
CA THR A 67 -5.97 -1.15 -5.41
C THR A 67 -7.40 -1.35 -4.92
N TRP A 68 -7.88 -0.49 -4.02
CA TRP A 68 -9.27 -0.52 -3.56
C TRP A 68 -10.26 -0.25 -4.70
N PHE A 69 -10.04 0.80 -5.51
CA PHE A 69 -10.93 1.09 -6.63
C PHE A 69 -10.91 0.02 -7.71
N ASP A 70 -9.76 -0.62 -7.96
CA ASP A 70 -9.68 -1.78 -8.86
C ASP A 70 -10.56 -2.92 -8.33
N ARG A 71 -10.44 -3.28 -7.04
CA ARG A 71 -11.28 -4.30 -6.40
C ARG A 71 -12.77 -3.98 -6.51
N LEU A 72 -13.17 -2.73 -6.24
CA LEU A 72 -14.56 -2.31 -6.35
C LEU A 72 -15.09 -2.38 -7.79
N ARG A 73 -14.26 -2.11 -8.80
CA ARG A 73 -14.64 -2.27 -10.21
C ARG A 73 -14.86 -3.73 -10.57
N HIS A 74 -14.00 -4.63 -10.10
CA HIS A 74 -14.13 -6.07 -10.38
C HIS A 74 -15.33 -6.73 -9.66
N ARG A 75 -15.78 -6.20 -8.51
CA ARG A 75 -16.96 -6.72 -7.80
C ARG A 75 -18.31 -6.33 -8.42
N LYS A 76 -18.34 -5.34 -9.31
CA LYS A 76 -19.56 -4.87 -9.98
C LYS A 76 -19.85 -5.57 -11.31
N VAL A 77 -18.92 -6.37 -11.79
CA VAL A 77 -19.03 -7.20 -13.00
C VAL A 77 -19.39 -8.62 -12.57
#